data_AF-A0A2N1JXJ4-F1
#
_entry.id   AF-A0A2N1JXJ4-F1
#
_cell.length_a   1.000
_cell.length_b   1.000
_cell.length_c   1.000
_cell.angle_alpha   90.00
_cell.angle_beta   90.00
_cell.angle_gamma   90.00
#
_symmetry.space_group_name_H-M   'P 1'
#
loop_
_entity.id
_entity.type
_entity.pdbx_description
1 polymer ?
#
loop_
_entity_poly.entity_id
_entity_poly.type
_entity_poly.pdbx_seq_one_letter_code
_entity_poly.pdbx_strand_id
1 'polypeptide(L)' 'MPISENQVQRLNKSMPIANDVKLGTVIKELQEKTTQIPKKVDKQADSTASDVAGVVKDFNALIAKLKAAGVMSS' A
#
# COMPACT_ATOMS: atom_id res chain seq x y z
N MET A 1 -7.35 -7.41 6.42
CA MET A 1 -7.83 -6.73 7.66
C MET A 1 -6.80 -7.02 8.73
N PRO A 2 -6.27 -6.00 9.42
CA PRO A 2 -5.36 -6.21 10.54
C PRO A 2 -6.02 -7.05 11.65
N ILE A 3 -5.21 -7.71 12.47
CA ILE A 3 -5.69 -8.42 13.65
C ILE A 3 -6.38 -7.49 14.65
N SER A 4 -7.38 -8.00 15.37
CA SER A 4 -8.14 -7.24 16.36
C SER A 4 -7.30 -6.94 17.61
N GLU A 5 -7.71 -5.94 18.38
CA GLU A 5 -7.01 -5.55 19.61
C GLU A 5 -6.94 -6.69 20.64
N ASN A 6 -7.97 -7.54 20.69
CA ASN A 6 -7.98 -8.73 21.53
C ASN A 6 -6.93 -9.75 21.06
N GLN A 7 -6.76 -9.94 19.75
CA GLN A 7 -5.73 -10.82 19.19
C GLN A 7 -4.33 -10.28 19.48
N VAL A 8 -4.11 -8.96 19.36
CA VAL A 8 -2.85 -8.30 19.73
C VAL A 8 -2.49 -8.57 21.19
N GLN A 9 -3.42 -8.34 22.11
CA GLN A 9 -3.17 -8.54 23.54
C GLN A 9 -2.90 -10.01 23.90
N ARG A 10 -3.61 -10.94 23.26
CA ARG A 10 -3.37 -12.38 23.45
C ARG A 10 -1.99 -12.79 22.95
N LEU A 11 -1.55 -12.30 21.80
CA LEU A 11 -0.22 -12.57 21.24
C LEU A 11 0.89 -11.92 22.07
N ASN A 12 0.65 -10.74 22.64
CA ASN A 12 1.63 -10.10 23.52
C ASN A 12 1.83 -10.88 24.84
N LYS A 13 0.78 -11.55 25.34
CA LYS A 13 0.81 -12.31 26.60
C LYS A 13 1.12 -13.81 26.42
N SER A 14 1.26 -14.30 25.19
CA SER A 14 1.46 -15.74 24.93
C SER A 14 2.87 -16.24 25.25
N MET A 15 3.87 -15.35 25.27
CA MET A 15 5.26 -15.66 25.64
C MET A 15 5.73 -14.75 26.77
N PRO A 16 5.66 -15.19 28.05
CA PRO A 16 6.00 -14.37 29.21
C PRO A 16 7.44 -13.82 29.20
N ILE A 17 8.38 -14.63 28.70
CA ILE A 17 9.81 -14.30 28.64
C ILE A 17 10.17 -13.24 27.57
N ALA A 18 9.28 -13.00 26.60
CA ALA A 18 9.49 -12.09 25.47
C ALA A 18 8.32 -11.09 25.32
N ASN A 19 7.63 -10.80 26.43
CA ASN A 19 6.48 -9.89 26.45
C ASN A 19 6.87 -8.43 26.13
N ASP A 20 8.14 -8.08 26.30
CA ASP A 20 8.75 -6.80 25.89
C ASP A 20 8.78 -6.62 24.37
N VAL A 21 8.91 -7.70 23.58
CA VAL A 21 8.89 -7.66 22.11
C VAL A 21 7.54 -7.21 21.55
N LYS A 22 6.44 -7.41 22.30
CA LYS A 22 5.07 -7.08 21.88
C LYS A 22 4.75 -7.59 20.47
N LEU A 23 4.91 -8.89 20.26
CA LEU A 23 4.75 -9.54 18.96
C LEU A 23 3.40 -9.23 18.27
N GLY A 24 2.31 -9.13 19.03
CA GLY A 24 1.00 -8.74 18.50
C GLY A 24 1.01 -7.32 17.94
N THR A 25 1.72 -6.39 18.59
CA THR A 25 1.89 -5.02 18.09
C THR A 25 2.70 -5.01 16.80
N VAL A 26 3.83 -5.72 16.78
CA VAL A 26 4.69 -5.84 15.58
C VAL A 26 3.90 -6.40 14.39
N ILE A 27 3.10 -7.45 14.61
CA ILE A 27 2.27 -8.05 13.55
C ILE A 27 1.21 -7.06 13.05
N LYS A 28 0.52 -6.34 13.94
CA LYS A 28 -0.48 -5.35 13.57
C LYS A 28 0.14 -4.22 12.76
N GLU A 29 1.29 -3.69 13.19
CA GLU A 29 2.03 -2.66 12.47
C GLU A 29 2.48 -3.13 11.08
N LEU A 30 2.96 -4.37 10.95
CA LEU A 30 3.33 -4.95 9.66
C LEU A 30 2.11 -5.08 8.73
N GLN A 31 0.97 -5.53 9.25
CA GLN A 31 -0.28 -5.60 8.48
C GLN A 31 -0.77 -4.22 8.04
N GLU A 32 -0.64 -3.20 8.89
CA GLU A 32 -0.95 -1.81 8.52
C GLU A 32 0.02 -1.28 7.47
N LYS A 33 1.33 -1.57 7.58
CA LYS A 33 2.32 -1.20 6.55
C LYS A 33 2.05 -1.85 5.21
N THR A 34 1.55 -3.09 5.16
CA THR A 34 1.20 -3.72 3.88
C THR A 34 0.10 -3.00 3.12
N THR A 35 -0.74 -2.22 3.79
CA THR A 35 -1.74 -1.37 3.10
C THR A 35 -1.13 -0.17 2.38
N GLN A 36 0.10 0.21 2.75
CA GLN A 36 0.85 1.30 2.15
C GLN A 36 1.73 0.84 0.98
N ILE A 37 1.80 -0.47 0.72
CA ILE A 37 2.54 -1.00 -0.42
C ILE A 37 1.74 -0.66 -1.70
N PRO A 38 2.37 -0.01 -2.69
CA PRO A 38 1.70 0.30 -3.94
C PRO A 38 1.16 -0.97 -4.60
N LYS A 39 -0.06 -0.86 -5.14
CA LYS A 39 -0.65 -1.92 -5.95
C LYS A 39 0.08 -2.00 -7.29
N LYS A 40 -0.04 -3.16 -7.94
CA LYS A 40 0.41 -3.30 -9.32
C LYS A 40 -0.30 -2.26 -10.19
N VAL A 41 0.47 -1.46 -10.92
CA VAL A 41 -0.05 -0.46 -11.84
C VAL A 41 -0.63 -1.16 -13.07
N ASP A 42 -1.80 -0.72 -13.51
CA ASP A 42 -2.41 -1.21 -14.74
C ASP A 42 -1.56 -0.85 -15.96
N LYS A 43 -1.53 -1.74 -16.95
CA LYS A 43 -0.80 -1.50 -18.20
C LYS A 43 -1.26 -0.18 -18.84
N GLN A 44 -0.31 0.64 -19.25
CA GLN A 44 -0.54 1.76 -20.14
C GLN A 44 -0.15 1.35 -21.56
N ALA A 45 -1.02 1.65 -22.54
CA ALA A 45 -0.70 1.51 -23.95
C ALA A 45 0.27 2.61 -24.38
N ASP A 46 1.04 2.35 -25.43
CA ASP A 46 1.95 3.34 -26.00
C ASP A 46 1.16 4.54 -26.53
N SER A 47 1.70 5.74 -26.36
CA SER A 47 1.08 6.96 -26.88
C SER A 47 1.21 7.01 -28.40
N THR A 48 0.10 7.27 -29.08
CA THR A 48 0.04 7.49 -30.54
C THR A 48 -0.29 8.95 -30.89
N ALA A 49 -0.17 9.86 -29.92
CA ALA A 49 -0.47 11.27 -30.09
C ALA A 49 0.49 11.93 -31.08
N SER A 50 -0.08 12.68 -32.03
CA SER A 50 0.67 13.47 -33.02
C SER A 50 0.77 14.96 -32.66
N ASP A 51 0.10 15.38 -31.58
CA ASP A 51 0.08 16.74 -31.08
C ASP A 51 0.33 16.81 -29.56
N VAL A 52 0.62 18.02 -29.09
CA VAL A 52 0.91 18.27 -27.67
C VAL A 52 -0.31 17.96 -26.79
N ALA A 53 -1.51 18.26 -27.29
CA ALA A 53 -2.75 18.03 -26.54
C ALA A 53 -2.98 16.53 -26.25
N GLY A 54 -2.73 15.66 -27.23
CA GLY A 54 -2.80 14.21 -27.08
C GLY A 54 -1.74 13.67 -26.12
N VAL A 55 -0.50 14.16 -26.19
CA VAL A 55 0.56 13.77 -25.25
C VAL A 55 0.19 14.10 -23.81
N VAL A 56 -0.33 15.32 -23.58
CA VAL A 56 -0.77 15.75 -22.23
C VAL A 56 -1.90 14.86 -21.72
N LYS A 57 -2.84 14.47 -22.58
CA LYS A 57 -3.93 13.56 -22.22
C LYS A 57 -3.42 12.19 -21.79
N ASP A 58 -2.56 11.56 -22.60
CA ASP A 58 -2.02 10.23 -22.31
C ASP A 58 -1.12 10.23 -21.06
N PHE A 59 -0.35 11.30 -20.87
CA PHE A 59 0.47 11.48 -19.67
C PHE A 59 -0.37 11.66 -18.41
N ASN A 60 -1.43 12.46 -18.45
CA ASN A 60 -2.34 12.62 -17.31
C ASN A 60 -3.07 11.31 -16.98
N ALA A 61 -3.40 10.49 -17.98
CA ALA A 61 -3.95 9.15 -17.76
C ALA A 61 -2.94 8.23 -17.03
N LEU A 62 -1.64 8.34 -17.34
CA LEU A 62 -0.59 7.61 -16.59
C LEU A 62 -0.54 8.03 -15.14
N ILE A 63 -0.50 9.34 -14.90
CA ILE A 63 -0.46 9.90 -13.55
C ILE A 63 -1.66 9.41 -12.74
N ALA A 64 -2.86 9.41 -13.33
CA ALA A 64 -4.06 8.91 -12.66
C ALA A 64 -3.92 7.43 -12.26
N LYS A 65 -3.36 6.57 -13.14
CA LYS A 65 -3.09 5.17 -12.83
C LYS A 65 -2.06 5.00 -11.72
N LEU A 66 -0.99 5.78 -11.74
CA LEU A 66 0.07 5.74 -10.72
C LEU A 66 -0.44 6.20 -9.34
N LYS A 67 -1.30 7.23 -9.31
CA LYS A 67 -1.98 7.68 -8.08
C LYS A 67 -2.96 6.62 -7.56
N ALA A 68 -3.78 6.03 -8.44
CA ALA A 68 -4.71 4.97 -8.06
C ALA A 68 -3.99 3.72 -7.52
N ALA A 69 -2.79 3.43 -8.03
CA ALA A 69 -1.93 2.36 -7.55
C ALA A 69 -1.18 2.72 -6.25
N GLY A 70 -1.23 3.96 -5.78
CA GLY A 70 -0.50 4.41 -4.59
C GLY A 70 1.01 4.56 -4.81
N VAL A 71 1.49 4.60 -6.05
CA VAL A 71 2.91 4.83 -6.39
C VAL A 71 3.26 6.30 -6.23
N MET A 72 2.33 7.19 -6.57
CA MET A 72 2.47 8.63 -6.40
C MET A 72 1.44 9.14 -5.39
N SER A 73 1.85 10.12 -4.60
CA SER A 73 0.93 10.86 -3.74
C SER A 73 -0.14 11.58 -4.58
N SER A 74 -1.33 11.70 -3.99
CA SER A 74 -2.48 12.42 -4.55
C SER A 74 -2.14 13.87 -4.86
#